data_AF-A0A3C0GB74-F1
#
_entry.id   AF-A0A3C0GB74-F1
#
_cell.length_a   1.000
_cell.length_b   1.000
_cell.length_c   1.000
_cell.angle_alpha   90.00
_cell.angle_beta   90.00
_cell.angle_gamma   90.00
#
_symmetry.space_group_name_H-M   'P 1'
#
loop_
_entity.id
_entity.type
_entity.pdbx_description
1 polymer ?
#
loop_
_entity_poly.entity_id
_entity_poly.type
_entity_poly.pdbx_seq_one_letter_code
_entity_poly.pdbx_strand_id
1 'polypeptide(L)' 'MCIICVELEKSLISPLEAKRNLAEMAFDLDLEHFLEVEEKIEKIENKNQFISLLNDNNTNELCTGCHCDPCDCNWGTDE' A
#
# COMPACT_ATOMS: atom_id res chain seq x y z
N MET A 1 21.20 -7.22 1.90
CA MET A 1 19.86 -7.63 1.42
C MET A 1 19.51 -8.96 2.08
N CYS A 2 18.62 -8.97 3.08
CA CYS A 2 18.23 -10.19 3.81
C CYS A 2 17.11 -10.95 3.08
N ILE A 3 16.83 -12.18 3.53
CA ILE A 3 15.78 -13.03 2.94
C ILE A 3 14.40 -12.37 3.00
N ILE A 4 14.10 -11.65 4.08
CA ILE A 4 12.86 -10.89 4.26
C ILE A 4 12.71 -9.86 3.13
N CYS A 5 13.76 -9.08 2.83
CA CYS A 5 13.72 -8.12 1.72
C CYS A 5 13.42 -8.79 0.37
N VAL A 6 14.07 -9.93 0.09
CA VAL A 6 13.91 -10.64 -1.19
C VAL A 6 12.50 -11.21 -1.33
N GLU A 7 11.95 -11.79 -0.27
CA GLU A 7 10.60 -12.34 -0.26
C GLU A 7 9.53 -11.25 -0.33
N LEU A 8 9.76 -10.12 0.35
CA LEU A 8 8.87 -8.96 0.35
C LEU A 8 8.84 -8.28 -1.04
N GLU A 9 9.98 -8.10 -1.70
CA GLU A 9 10.06 -7.57 -3.08
C GLU A 9 9.36 -8.48 -4.10
N LYS A 10 9.47 -9.79 -3.91
CA LYS A 10 8.76 -10.79 -4.75
C LYS A 10 7.29 -10.95 -4.38
N SER A 11 6.80 -10.20 -3.38
CA SER A 11 5.43 -10.32 -2.85
C SER A 11 5.08 -11.75 -2.42
N LEU A 12 6.07 -12.52 -1.95
CA LEU A 12 5.90 -13.89 -1.47
C LEU A 12 5.43 -13.94 -0.01
N ILE A 13 5.71 -12.88 0.75
CA ILE A 13 5.25 -12.68 2.13
C ILE A 13 4.51 -11.36 2.24
N SER A 14 3.49 -11.34 3.10
CA SER A 14 2.78 -10.11 3.45
C SER A 14 3.65 -9.19 4.35
N PRO A 15 3.37 -7.88 4.40
CA PRO A 15 4.07 -6.99 5.33
C PRO A 15 3.96 -7.43 6.79
N LEU A 16 2.82 -8.00 7.19
CA LEU A 16 2.60 -8.55 8.53
C LEU A 16 3.53 -9.75 8.82
N GLU A 17 3.67 -10.67 7.86
CA GLU A 17 4.61 -11.79 7.98
C GLU A 17 6.07 -11.30 8.00
N ALA A 18 6.41 -10.31 7.19
CA ALA A 18 7.73 -9.68 7.21
C ALA A 18 8.06 -9.07 8.58
N LYS A 19 7.10 -8.41 9.25
CA LYS A 19 7.29 -7.91 10.63
C LYS A 19 7.55 -9.02 11.63
N ARG A 20 6.80 -10.12 11.54
CA ARG A 20 6.98 -11.28 12.42
C ARG A 20 8.36 -11.91 12.23
N ASN A 21 8.74 -12.15 10.98
CA ASN A 21 10.06 -12.71 10.64
C ASN A 21 11.19 -11.77 11.10
N LEU A 22 11.02 -10.46 10.95
CA LEU A 22 12.00 -9.46 11.41
C LEU A 22 12.15 -9.49 12.94
N ALA A 23 11.04 -9.61 13.68
CA ALA A 23 11.07 -9.72 15.14
C ALA A 23 11.78 -11.00 15.62
N GLU A 24 11.62 -12.12 14.89
CA GLU A 24 12.31 -13.37 15.18
C GLU A 24 13.83 -13.27 14.94
N MET A 25 14.25 -12.48 13.95
CA MET A 25 15.65 -12.27 13.60
C MET A 25 16.29 -11.04 14.27
N ALA A 26 15.55 -10.31 15.11
CA ALA A 26 15.97 -9.01 15.64
C ALA A 26 17.29 -9.05 16.43
N PHE A 27 17.62 -10.19 17.04
CA PHE A 27 18.85 -10.37 17.82
C PHE A 27 20.08 -10.70 16.97
N ASP A 28 19.87 -11.19 15.74
CA ASP A 28 20.94 -11.59 14.82
C ASP A 28 21.26 -10.49 13.79
N LEU A 29 20.46 -9.43 13.75
CA LEU A 29 20.62 -8.29 12.86
C LEU A 29 21.31 -7.12 13.58
N ASP A 30 22.11 -6.38 12.83
CA ASP A 30 22.57 -5.08 13.31
C ASP A 30 21.39 -4.07 13.32
N LEU A 31 21.52 -3.05 14.16
CA LEU A 31 20.47 -2.05 14.34
C LEU A 31 20.18 -1.29 13.03
N GLU A 32 21.23 -1.03 12.23
CA GLU A 32 21.09 -0.31 10.96
C GLU A 32 20.26 -1.10 9.96
N HIS A 33 20.54 -2.39 9.79
CA HIS A 33 19.78 -3.23 8.87
C HIS A 33 18.36 -3.52 9.39
N PHE A 34 18.18 -3.66 10.71
CA PHE A 34 16.84 -3.79 11.28
C PHE A 34 15.94 -2.61 10.90
N LEU A 35 16.43 -1.38 11.08
CA LEU A 35 15.70 -0.16 10.73
C LEU A 35 15.46 -0.04 9.21
N GLU A 36 16.44 -0.43 8.38
CA GLU A 36 16.28 -0.45 6.92
C GLU A 36 15.13 -1.38 6.48
N VAL A 37 15.04 -2.57 7.08
CA VAL A 37 13.99 -3.55 6.76
C VAL A 37 12.63 -3.06 7.27
N GLU A 38 12.57 -2.48 8.46
CA GLU A 38 11.35 -1.91 9.03
C GLU A 38 10.79 -0.78 8.14
N GLU A 39 11.63 0.15 7.70
CA GLU A 39 11.22 1.25 6.81
C GLU A 39 10.66 0.72 5.47
N LYS A 40 11.26 -0.34 4.92
CA LYS A 40 10.77 -0.97 3.68
C LYS A 40 9.39 -1.60 3.86
N ILE A 41 9.17 -2.26 4.99
CA ILE A 41 7.88 -2.85 5.32
C ILE A 41 6.81 -1.76 5.43
N GLU A 42 7.08 -0.69 6.17
CA GLU A 42 6.13 0.43 6.33
C GLU A 42 5.78 1.11 5.00
N LYS A 43 6.77 1.32 4.12
CA LYS A 43 6.52 1.88 2.78
C LYS A 43 5.53 1.03 1.98
N ILE A 44 5.62 -0.29 2.08
CA ILE A 44 4.74 -1.22 1.38
C ILE A 44 3.35 -1.26 2.04
N GLU A 45 3.27 -1.25 3.37
CA GLU A 45 2.00 -1.14 4.10
C GLU A 45 1.24 0.13 3.73
N ASN A 46 1.90 1.28 3.75
CA ASN A 46 1.30 2.57 3.39
C ASN A 46 0.83 2.59 1.94
N LYS A 47 1.61 2.00 1.02
CA LYS A 47 1.21 1.87 -0.38
C LYS A 47 -0.03 0.98 -0.53
N ASN A 48 -0.09 -0.13 0.19
CA ASN A 48 -1.25 -1.03 0.18
C ASN A 48 -2.48 -0.37 0.80
N GLN A 49 -2.31 0.39 1.89
CA GLN A 49 -3.40 1.16 2.50
C GLN A 49 -3.94 2.22 1.53
N PHE A 50 -3.07 2.92 0.81
CA PHE A 50 -3.48 3.88 -0.22
C PHE A 50 -4.21 3.20 -1.38
N ILE A 51 -3.74 2.05 -1.86
CA ILE A 51 -4.42 1.28 -2.90
C ILE A 51 -5.79 0.77 -2.43
N SER A 52 -5.91 0.33 -1.17
CA SER A 52 -7.22 -0.04 -0.61
C SER A 52 -8.18 1.15 -0.57
N LEU A 53 -7.71 2.35 -0.21
CA LEU A 53 -8.53 3.56 -0.25
C LEU A 53 -8.95 3.95 -1.69
N LEU A 54 -8.13 3.64 -2.70
CA LEU A 54 -8.50 3.83 -4.11
C LEU A 54 -9.46 2.75 -4.63
N ASN A 55 -9.37 1.53 -4.10
CA ASN A 55 -10.20 0.38 -4.50
C ASN A 55 -11.49 0.25 -3.68
N ASP A 56 -11.62 0.99 -2.58
CA ASP A 56 -12.90 1.23 -1.95
C ASP A 56 -13.77 1.97 -2.96
N ASN A 57 -14.61 1.20 -3.65
CA ASN A 57 -15.61 1.62 -4.64
C ASN A 57 -16.73 2.46 -4.01
N ASN A 58 -16.39 3.46 -3.21
CA ASN A 58 -17.27 4.58 -2.91
C ASN A 58 -17.15 5.70 -3.96
N THR A 59 -16.51 5.42 -5.09
CA THR A 59 -16.72 6.15 -6.34
C THR A 59 -18.13 5.96 -6.92
N ASN A 60 -18.93 5.00 -6.42
CA ASN A 60 -20.36 4.97 -6.71
C ASN A 60 -21.16 6.05 -5.97
N GLU A 61 -20.62 6.69 -4.92
CA GLU A 61 -21.29 7.80 -4.22
C GLU A 61 -20.72 9.19 -4.56
N LEU A 62 -19.71 9.28 -5.44
CA LEU A 62 -19.37 10.57 -6.05
C LEU A 62 -20.25 10.90 -7.27
N CYS A 63 -21.04 9.92 -7.75
CA CYS A 63 -22.01 10.07 -8.84
C CYS A 63 -23.48 10.09 -8.38
N THR A 64 -23.78 10.16 -7.07
CA THR A 64 -25.18 10.31 -6.59
C THR A 64 -25.69 11.76 -6.65
N GLY A 65 -24.94 12.68 -7.25
CA GLY A 65 -25.35 14.06 -7.52
C GLY A 65 -25.58 14.43 -8.99
N CYS A 66 -25.28 13.54 -9.96
CA CYS A 66 -25.59 13.75 -11.38
C CYS A 66 -26.25 12.49 -11.91
N HIS A 67 -27.55 12.56 -12.19
CA HIS A 67 -28.28 11.53 -12.95
C HIS A 67 -27.89 11.59 -14.43
N CYS A 68 -26.61 11.34 -14.71
CA CYS A 68 -25.98 11.57 -16.01
C CYS A 68 -25.13 10.34 -16.35
N ASP A 69 -25.24 9.80 -17.57
CA ASP A 69 -24.42 8.68 -18.01
C ASP A 69 -22.91 9.05 -17.99
N PRO A 70 -21.99 8.11 -17.69
CA PRO A 70 -20.56 8.39 -17.42
C PRO A 70 -19.81 9.12 -18.55
N CYS A 71 -20.35 9.11 -19.77
CA CYS A 71 -19.75 9.73 -20.95
C CYS A 71 -20.21 11.19 -21.19
N ASP A 72 -21.14 11.74 -20.41
CA ASP A 72 -21.69 13.10 -20.58
C ASP A 72 -21.31 14.08 -19.45
N CYS A 73 -20.37 13.70 -18.58
CA CYS A 73 -19.85 14.60 -17.54
C CYS A 73 -18.91 15.66 -18.14
N ASN A 74 -19.50 16.74 -18.69
CA ASN A 74 -18.76 17.97 -18.96
C ASN A 74 -18.50 18.69 -17.63
N TRP A 75 -17.29 18.52 -17.08
CA TRP A 75 -16.79 19.28 -15.93
C TRP A 75 -16.60 20.75 -16.30
N GLY A 76 -17.71 21.49 -16.44
CA GLY A 76 -17.82 22.94 -16.54
C GLY A 76 -16.58 23.65 -17.09
N THR A 77 -16.44 23.67 -18.42
CA THR A 77 -15.66 24.72 -19.09
C THR A 77 -16.62 25.57 -19.90
N ASP A 78 -17.42 26.36 -19.18
CA ASP A 78 -18.15 27.47 -19.77
C ASP A 78 -17.36 28.75 -19.44
N GLU A 79 -16.65 29.28 -20.45
CA GLU A 79 -16.26 30.70 -20.53
C GLU A 79 -17.49 31.58 -20.78
#